data_AF-A0A6B0SNZ1-F1
#
_entry.id   AF-A0A6B0SNZ1-F1
#
_cell.length_a   1.000
_cell.length_b   1.000
_cell.length_c   1.000
_cell.angle_alpha   90.00
_cell.angle_beta   90.00
_cell.angle_gamma   90.00
#
_symmetry.space_group_name_H-M   'P 1'
#
loop_
_entity.id
_entity.type
_entity.pdbx_description
1 polymer ?
#
loop_
_entity_poly.entity_id
_entity_poly.type
_entity_poly.pdbx_seq_one_letter_code
_entity_poly.pdbx_strand_id
1 'polypeptide(L)'
;TYGRFDQATDVYGLGALAYFLLTGDPPGDSDQRLPAAQRNPVLPESATDLFARALADEKHARFATVLDFQRAFDDFAADVAAGGDT
;
A
#
# COMPACT_ATOMS: atom_id res chain seq x y z
N THR A 1 24.88 18.48 4.71
CA THR A 1 24.07 18.24 3.50
C THR A 1 22.65 17.95 3.95
N TYR A 2 21.68 18.83 3.67
CA TYR A 2 20.27 18.53 3.93
C TYR A 2 19.91 17.24 3.18
N GLY A 3 19.18 16.35 3.87
CA GLY A 3 19.01 14.94 3.52
C GLY A 3 18.55 14.74 2.08
N ARG A 4 19.21 13.81 1.39
CA ARG A 4 18.79 13.32 0.08
C ARG A 4 17.33 12.89 0.17
N PHE A 5 16.48 13.38 -0.74
CA PHE A 5 15.09 12.93 -0.84
C PHE A 5 15.05 11.41 -0.85
N ASP A 6 14.40 10.83 0.15
CA ASP A 6 14.30 9.39 0.29
C ASP A 6 12.94 8.93 -0.25
N GLN A 7 12.93 8.54 -1.51
CA GLN A 7 11.76 8.04 -2.23
C GLN A 7 11.03 6.94 -1.46
N ALA A 8 11.76 6.10 -0.70
CA ALA A 8 11.17 5.04 0.09
C ALA A 8 10.31 5.57 1.26
N THR A 9 10.62 6.76 1.78
CA THR A 9 9.81 7.43 2.81
C THR A 9 8.50 7.93 2.21
N ASP A 10 8.55 8.54 1.03
CA ASP A 10 7.35 9.02 0.33
C ASP A 10 6.43 7.86 -0.08
N VAL A 11 7.00 6.74 -0.56
CA VAL A 11 6.26 5.51 -0.86
C VAL A 11 5.54 4.98 0.39
N TYR A 12 6.22 4.94 1.53
CA TYR A 12 5.60 4.50 2.79
C TYR A 12 4.45 5.42 3.20
N GLY A 13 4.69 6.74 3.18
CA GLY A 13 3.68 7.72 3.56
C GLY A 13 2.42 7.63 2.68
N LEU A 14 2.60 7.53 1.36
CA LEU A 14 1.49 7.39 0.43
C LEU A 14 0.79 6.03 0.56
N GLY A 15 1.55 4.94 0.75
CA GLY A 15 1.00 3.62 1.02
C GLY A 15 0.17 3.58 2.31
N ALA A 16 0.62 4.26 3.37
CA ALA A 16 -0.09 4.34 4.64
C ALA A 16 -1.37 5.16 4.53
N LEU A 17 -1.33 6.26 3.76
CA LEU A 17 -2.52 7.05 3.46
C LEU A 17 -3.54 6.23 2.67
N ALA A 18 -3.11 5.54 1.61
CA ALA A 18 -3.99 4.69 0.81
C ALA A 18 -4.59 3.55 1.64
N TYR A 19 -3.78 2.89 2.47
CA TYR A 19 -4.26 1.86 3.41
C TYR A 19 -5.33 2.42 4.34
N PHE A 20 -5.11 3.59 4.95
CA PHE A 20 -6.07 4.24 5.85
C PHE A 20 -7.38 4.56 5.13
N LEU A 21 -7.31 5.11 3.91
CA LEU A 21 -8.51 5.45 3.13
C LEU A 21 -9.36 4.21 2.79
N LEU A 22 -8.71 3.06 2.54
CA LEU A 22 -9.42 1.84 2.16
C LEU A 22 -9.88 0.98 3.34
N THR A 23 -9.27 1.13 4.52
CA THR A 23 -9.56 0.28 5.68
C THR A 23 -10.22 1.04 6.84
N GLY A 24 -10.14 2.37 6.86
CA GLY A 24 -10.60 3.22 7.95
C GLY A 24 -9.64 3.31 9.14
N ASP A 25 -8.57 2.53 9.16
CA ASP A 25 -7.58 2.46 10.25
C ASP A 25 -6.17 2.69 9.74
N PRO A 26 -5.30 3.40 10.47
CA PRO A 26 -3.90 3.49 10.10
C PRO A 26 -3.24 2.10 10.18
N PRO A 27 -2.18 1.83 9.39
CA PRO A 27 -1.52 0.52 9.39
C PRO A 27 -0.83 0.16 10.72
N GLY A 28 -0.65 1.12 11.63
CA GLY A 28 -0.02 0.90 12.93
C GLY A 28 1.44 0.44 12.84
N ASP A 29 1.93 -0.13 13.94
CA ASP A 29 3.25 -0.77 14.01
C ASP A 29 3.28 -2.05 13.17
N SER A 30 4.43 -2.38 12.59
CA SER A 30 4.53 -3.45 11.59
C SER A 30 4.19 -4.83 12.12
N ASP A 31 4.47 -5.08 13.39
CA ASP A 31 4.19 -6.30 14.15
C ASP A 31 2.70 -6.47 14.51
N GLN A 32 1.90 -5.41 14.42
CA GLN A 32 0.45 -5.42 14.69
C GLN A 32 -0.40 -5.10 13.45
N ARG A 33 0.24 -4.81 12.32
CA ARG A 33 -0.44 -4.46 11.07
C ARG A 33 -1.19 -5.67 10.52
N LEU A 34 -2.49 -5.50 10.33
CA LEU A 34 -3.29 -6.51 9.61
C LEU A 34 -3.21 -6.27 8.10
N PRO A 35 -3.31 -7.33 7.27
CA PRO A 35 -3.55 -7.18 5.84
C PRO A 35 -4.80 -6.34 5.55
N ALA A 36 -4.76 -5.53 4.48
CA ALA A 36 -5.86 -4.66 4.12
C ALA A 36 -7.16 -5.43 3.84
N ALA A 37 -7.08 -6.57 3.16
CA ALA A 37 -8.22 -7.46 2.89
C ALA A 37 -8.83 -8.07 4.16
N GLN A 38 -8.04 -8.22 5.24
CA GLN A 38 -8.58 -8.67 6.53
C GLN A 38 -9.33 -7.55 7.27
N ARG A 39 -8.92 -6.28 7.10
CA ARG A 39 -9.62 -5.13 7.69
C ARG A 39 -10.87 -4.75 6.91
N ASN A 40 -10.79 -4.77 5.59
CA ASN A 40 -11.90 -4.51 4.70
C ASN A 40 -12.08 -5.71 3.74
N PRO A 41 -13.00 -6.64 4.06
CA PRO A 41 -13.25 -7.85 3.26
C PRO A 41 -13.79 -7.58 1.84
N VAL A 42 -14.13 -6.34 1.50
CA VAL A 42 -14.51 -5.94 0.13
C VAL A 42 -13.27 -5.81 -0.77
N LEU A 43 -12.08 -5.60 -0.17
CA LEU A 43 -10.84 -5.51 -0.94
C LEU A 43 -10.39 -6.92 -1.37
N PRO A 44 -9.92 -7.09 -2.62
CA PRO A 44 -9.37 -8.36 -3.08
C PRO A 44 -8.03 -8.67 -2.40
N GLU A 45 -7.62 -9.93 -2.43
CA GLU A 45 -6.34 -10.39 -1.87
C GLU A 45 -5.12 -9.70 -2.50
N SER A 46 -5.22 -9.18 -3.73
CA SER A 46 -4.16 -8.37 -4.35
C SER A 46 -3.82 -7.10 -3.55
N ALA A 47 -4.74 -6.61 -2.69
CA ALA A 47 -4.47 -5.53 -1.75
C ALA A 47 -3.40 -5.94 -0.71
N THR A 48 -3.37 -7.20 -0.29
CA THR A 48 -2.44 -7.70 0.73
C THR A 48 -0.99 -7.47 0.30
N ASP A 49 -0.62 -7.91 -0.91
CA ASP A 49 0.74 -7.79 -1.41
C ASP A 49 1.14 -6.33 -1.72
N LEU A 50 0.19 -5.55 -2.27
CA LEU A 50 0.40 -4.12 -2.56
C LEU A 50 0.79 -3.35 -1.30
N PHE A 51 0.01 -3.52 -0.23
CA PHE A 51 0.25 -2.81 1.03
C PHE A 51 1.39 -3.41 1.84
N ALA A 52 1.61 -4.73 1.80
CA ALA A 52 2.77 -5.35 2.42
C ALA A 52 4.08 -4.77 1.85
N ARG A 53 4.15 -4.59 0.53
CA ARG A 53 5.32 -4.01 -0.12
C ARG A 53 5.47 -2.51 0.16
N ALA A 54 4.41 -1.71 0.01
CA ALA A 54 4.49 -0.27 0.23
C ALA A 54 4.87 0.09 1.68
N LEU A 55 4.41 -0.71 2.65
CA LEU A 55 4.59 -0.50 4.08
C LEU A 55 5.73 -1.34 4.68
N ALA A 56 6.58 -1.96 3.87
CA ALA A 56 7.69 -2.77 4.38
C ALA A 56 8.61 -1.97 5.32
N ASP A 57 9.08 -2.58 6.41
CA ASP A 57 9.98 -1.93 7.36
C ASP A 57 11.30 -1.55 6.71
N GLU A 58 11.84 -2.49 5.95
CA GLU A 58 13.03 -2.30 5.15
C GLU A 58 12.75 -1.40 3.94
N LYS A 59 13.39 -0.22 3.92
CA LYS A 59 13.20 0.78 2.85
C LYS A 59 13.44 0.22 1.44
N HIS A 60 14.41 -0.67 1.31
CA HIS A 60 14.78 -1.29 0.02
C HIS A 60 13.79 -2.36 -0.45
N ALA A 61 12.92 -2.86 0.44
CA ALA A 61 11.86 -3.80 0.09
C ALA A 61 10.60 -3.10 -0.47
N ARG A 62 10.53 -1.76 -0.34
CA ARG A 62 9.42 -0.95 -0.85
C ARG A 62 9.47 -0.80 -2.38
N PHE A 63 8.48 -0.13 -2.93
CA PHE A 63 8.55 0.36 -4.31
C PHE A 63 9.72 1.33 -4.45
N ALA A 64 10.41 1.27 -5.60
CA ALA A 64 11.59 2.10 -5.83
C ALA A 64 11.23 3.59 -5.93
N THR A 65 10.04 3.90 -6.44
CA THR A 65 9.50 5.25 -6.54
C THR A 65 8.02 5.28 -6.25
N VAL A 66 7.48 6.48 -5.99
CA VAL A 66 6.04 6.72 -5.89
C VAL A 66 5.32 6.34 -7.21
N LEU A 67 5.96 6.53 -8.36
CA LEU A 67 5.37 6.17 -9.65
C LEU A 67 5.24 4.64 -9.81
N ASP A 68 6.17 3.87 -9.26
CA ASP A 68 6.07 2.41 -9.27
C ASP A 68 4.95 1.92 -8.35
N PHE A 69 4.75 2.59 -7.20
CA PHE A 69 3.59 2.35 -6.35
C PHE A 69 2.29 2.73 -7.07
N GLN A 70 2.23 3.89 -7.73
CA GLN A 70 1.06 4.33 -8.47
C GLN A 70 0.64 3.31 -9.52
N ARG A 71 1.58 2.81 -10.34
CA ARG A 71 1.26 1.80 -11.36
C ARG A 71 0.67 0.54 -10.76
N ALA A 72 1.27 0.03 -9.67
CA ALA A 72 0.75 -1.14 -8.97
C ALA A 72 -0.63 -0.88 -8.35
N PHE A 73 -0.87 0.34 -7.88
CA PHE A 73 -2.17 0.76 -7.35
C PHE A 73 -3.23 0.88 -8.45
N ASP A 74 -2.86 1.39 -9.63
CA ASP A 74 -3.74 1.49 -10.80
C ASP A 74 -4.15 0.09 -11.30
N ASP A 75 -3.20 -0.86 -11.36
CA ASP A 75 -3.47 -2.26 -11.70
C ASP A 75 -4.44 -2.90 -10.68
N PHE A 76 -4.19 -2.69 -9.38
CA PHE A 76 -5.09 -3.12 -8.31
C PHE A 76 -6.49 -2.52 -8.44
N ALA A 77 -6.59 -1.22 -8.73
CA ALA A 77 -7.88 -0.54 -8.89
C ALA A 77 -8.65 -1.08 -10.10
N ALA A 78 -7.96 -1.42 -11.19
CA ALA A 78 -8.56 -2.08 -12.34
C ALA A 78 -9.09 -3.48 -12.00
N ASP A 79 -8.35 -4.26 -11.20
CA ASP A 79 -8.81 -5.58 -10.72
C ASP A 79 -10.08 -5.47 -9.87
N VAL A 80 -10.14 -4.48 -8.96
CA VAL A 80 -11.34 -4.20 -8.15
C VAL A 80 -12.52 -3.84 -9.05
N ALA A 81 -12.32 -3.00 -10.05
CA ALA A 81 -13.37 -2.61 -10.99
C ALA A 81 -13.87 -3.81 -11.83
N ALA A 82 -12.98 -4.71 -12.24
CA ALA A 82 -13.33 -5.92 -12.98
C ALA A 82 -14.02 -6.98 -12.11
N GLY A 83 -13.71 -7.03 -10.81
CA GLY A 83 -14.32 -7.97 -9.85
C GLY A 83 -15.68 -7.53 -9.28
N GLY A 84 -16.08 -6.27 -9.45
CA GLY A 84 -17.34 -5.71 -8.93
C GLY A 84 -18.59 -5.99 -9.78
N ASP A 85 -18.45 -6.65 -10.93
CA ASP A 85 -19.52 -6.93 -11.90
C ASP A 85 -20.16 -8.33 -11.74
N THR A 86 -19.93 -9.04 -10.63
CA THR A 86 -20.55 -10.34 -10.32
C THR A 86 -21.36 -10.27 -9.03
#